data_AF-A0A2R6L1J9-F1
#
_entry.id   AF-A0A2R6L1J9-F1
#
_cell.length_a   1.000
_cell.length_b   1.000
_cell.length_c   1.000
_cell.angle_alpha   90.00
_cell.angle_beta   90.00
_cell.angle_gamma   90.00
#
_symmetry.space_group_name_H-M   'P 1'
#
loop_
_entity.id
_entity.type
_entity.pdbx_description
1 polymer ?
#
loop_
_entity_poly.entity_id
_entity_poly.type
_entity_poly.pdbx_seq_one_letter_code
_entity_poly.pdbx_strand_id
1 'polypeptide(L)'
;MDSPPKSRRSKPVSWPRGRRDGEVPPDRSRSSDRAPAAGRCGSGRGRGGGDRRGGFRTAPDPSSAEPISFAAVSCQAWRYRDVNDDGFETYRTLDSMEPDFFVHTGDIVYLDQGLLRARSVEVAREHWRRLYSLPLLRQFHSHTPSYFLKDDHDVGDNDSYPGTRYGNLRFEDGVEVFHEHNPTGDVP
;
A
#
# COMPACT_ATOMS: atom_id res chain seq x y z
N MET A 1 26.05 18.96 -39.40
CA MET A 1 27.03 18.02 -38.82
C MET A 1 26.25 17.11 -37.90
N ASP A 2 25.80 15.96 -38.42
CA ASP A 2 25.00 14.97 -37.71
C ASP A 2 25.88 14.13 -36.77
N SER A 3 25.41 13.95 -35.54
CA SER A 3 26.00 12.99 -34.59
C SER A 3 25.38 11.61 -34.81
N PRO A 4 26.15 10.51 -34.73
CA PRO A 4 25.60 9.17 -34.97
C PRO A 4 24.80 8.65 -33.76
N PRO A 5 23.83 7.73 -33.97
CA PRO A 5 23.02 7.20 -32.89
C PRO A 5 23.81 6.23 -32.00
N LYS A 6 23.67 6.38 -30.68
CA LYS A 6 24.25 5.46 -29.69
C LYS A 6 23.50 4.13 -29.70
N SER A 7 24.14 3.05 -30.17
CA SER A 7 23.59 1.70 -30.07
C SER A 7 23.57 1.23 -28.61
N ARG A 8 22.38 1.04 -28.03
CA ARG A 8 22.22 0.32 -26.76
C ARG A 8 22.25 -1.19 -27.03
N ARG A 9 23.38 -1.84 -26.76
CA ARG A 9 23.41 -3.30 -26.57
C ARG A 9 22.93 -3.61 -25.16
N SER A 10 21.79 -4.25 -25.03
CA SER A 10 21.35 -4.86 -23.77
C SER A 10 22.27 -6.05 -23.45
N LYS A 11 22.86 -6.05 -22.24
CA LYS A 11 23.49 -7.25 -21.69
C LYS A 11 22.37 -8.16 -21.16
N PRO A 12 22.42 -9.49 -21.36
CA PRO A 12 21.46 -10.38 -20.74
C PRO A 12 21.66 -10.39 -19.23
N VAL A 13 20.59 -10.13 -18.48
CA VAL A 13 20.55 -10.32 -17.03
C VAL A 13 20.23 -11.79 -16.78
N SER A 14 21.18 -12.52 -16.19
CA SER A 14 20.96 -13.89 -15.72
C SER A 14 20.42 -13.86 -14.29
N TRP A 15 19.16 -14.25 -14.11
CA TRP A 15 18.60 -14.52 -12.79
C TRP A 15 19.11 -15.88 -12.28
N PRO A 16 19.48 -16.01 -11.00
CA PRO A 16 19.76 -17.32 -10.43
C PRO A 16 18.49 -18.17 -10.53
N ARG A 17 18.63 -19.39 -11.08
CA ARG A 17 17.53 -20.35 -11.16
C ARG A 17 17.12 -20.70 -9.72
N GLY A 18 15.98 -20.17 -9.29
CA GLY A 18 15.33 -20.60 -8.05
C GLY A 18 15.08 -22.11 -8.10
N ARG A 19 15.25 -22.77 -6.95
CA ARG A 19 15.01 -24.21 -6.80
C ARG A 19 13.64 -24.54 -7.37
N ARG A 20 13.60 -25.43 -8.38
CA ARG A 20 12.44 -26.27 -8.60
C ARG A 20 12.62 -27.44 -7.65
N ASP A 21 11.64 -27.64 -6.78
CA ASP A 21 11.03 -28.93 -6.45
C ASP A 21 10.15 -28.74 -5.20
N GLY A 22 8.84 -28.85 -5.39
CA GLY A 22 7.95 -29.65 -4.54
C GLY A 22 7.77 -29.36 -3.05
N GLU A 23 8.39 -28.34 -2.46
CA GLU A 23 8.21 -28.09 -1.02
C GLU A 23 7.07 -27.09 -0.78
N VAL A 24 5.87 -27.65 -0.60
CA VAL A 24 4.74 -26.92 -0.01
C VAL A 24 5.20 -26.44 1.38
N PRO A 25 5.14 -25.13 1.68
CA PRO A 25 5.42 -24.64 3.03
C PRO A 25 4.54 -25.42 4.01
N PRO A 26 5.06 -25.87 5.18
CA PRO A 26 4.27 -26.68 6.09
C PRO A 26 2.97 -25.95 6.43
N ASP A 27 1.85 -26.67 6.31
CA ASP A 27 0.54 -26.23 6.80
C ASP A 27 0.69 -25.78 8.25
N ARG A 28 0.64 -24.47 8.46
CA ARG A 28 0.65 -23.85 9.79
C ARG A 28 -0.79 -23.65 10.23
N SER A 29 -1.56 -24.74 10.31
CA SER A 29 -2.74 -24.80 11.18
C SER A 29 -2.27 -24.68 12.63
N ARG A 30 -1.95 -23.45 13.05
CA ARG A 30 -1.62 -23.12 14.44
C ARG A 30 -2.92 -23.02 15.22
N SER A 31 -2.95 -23.79 16.31
CA SER A 31 -3.98 -23.87 17.32
C SER A 31 -4.64 -22.52 17.63
N SER A 32 -5.97 -22.52 17.64
CA SER A 32 -6.91 -21.42 17.89
C SER A 32 -6.83 -20.73 19.26
N ASP A 33 -5.74 -20.88 20.02
CA ASP A 33 -5.70 -20.50 21.43
C ASP A 33 -4.78 -19.31 21.68
N ARG A 34 -5.23 -18.12 21.28
CA ARG A 34 -4.98 -16.89 22.04
C ARG A 34 -5.86 -15.75 21.55
N ALA A 35 -6.70 -15.25 22.46
CA ALA A 35 -7.61 -14.15 22.21
C ALA A 35 -6.85 -12.86 21.85
N PRO A 36 -7.29 -12.09 20.83
CA PRO A 36 -6.78 -10.75 20.60
C PRO A 36 -7.16 -9.83 21.76
N ALA A 37 -6.25 -8.94 22.15
CA ALA A 37 -6.53 -7.88 23.10
C ALA A 37 -7.56 -6.90 22.48
N ALA A 38 -8.83 -7.06 22.83
CA ALA A 38 -9.90 -6.19 22.37
C ALA A 38 -9.91 -4.88 23.17
N GLY A 39 -9.28 -3.83 22.63
CA GLY A 39 -9.50 -2.46 23.08
C GLY A 39 -10.92 -2.01 22.73
N ARG A 40 -11.78 -1.74 23.73
CA ARG A 40 -13.11 -1.14 23.53
C ARG A 40 -13.00 0.38 23.60
N CYS A 41 -13.35 1.08 22.52
CA CYS A 41 -13.63 2.52 22.55
C CYS A 41 -15.15 2.76 22.59
N GLY A 42 -15.57 3.79 23.33
CA GLY A 42 -16.91 3.95 23.91
C GLY A 42 -18.09 4.18 22.96
N SER A 43 -19.29 3.95 23.50
CA SER A 43 -20.57 4.01 22.80
C SER A 43 -21.07 5.45 22.60
N GLY A 44 -20.96 5.97 21.38
CA GLY A 44 -21.72 7.13 20.90
C GLY A 44 -22.83 6.70 19.94
N ARG A 45 -24.09 7.04 20.22
CA ARG A 45 -25.24 6.72 19.35
C ARG A 45 -25.24 7.61 18.10
N GLY A 46 -24.61 7.13 17.03
CA GLY A 46 -24.78 7.63 15.66
C GLY A 46 -25.70 6.70 14.86
N ARG A 47 -26.65 7.26 14.09
CA ARG A 47 -27.56 6.50 13.24
C ARG A 47 -26.81 5.84 12.08
N GLY A 48 -26.85 4.51 12.02
CA GLY A 48 -26.81 3.74 10.76
C GLY A 48 -25.49 3.70 9.97
N GLY A 49 -24.34 3.60 10.63
CA GLY A 49 -23.12 3.05 10.00
C GLY A 49 -22.98 1.59 10.41
N GLY A 50 -22.91 0.65 9.46
CA GLY A 50 -22.64 -0.75 9.80
C GLY A 50 -21.34 -0.87 10.60
N ASP A 51 -21.38 -1.60 11.73
CA ASP A 51 -20.21 -1.94 12.55
C ASP A 51 -19.25 -2.79 11.70
N ARG A 52 -18.27 -2.15 11.05
CA ARG A 52 -17.18 -2.87 10.38
C ARG A 52 -16.15 -3.27 11.43
N ARG A 53 -16.09 -4.56 11.72
CA ARG A 53 -15.08 -5.14 12.61
C ARG A 53 -13.80 -5.41 11.84
N GLY A 54 -12.68 -4.94 12.37
CA GLY A 54 -11.34 -5.31 11.97
C GLY A 54 -10.54 -5.74 13.20
N GLY A 55 -9.34 -6.26 13.00
CA GLY A 55 -8.46 -6.68 14.09
C GLY A 55 -7.09 -7.05 13.56
N PHE A 56 -6.04 -6.61 14.24
CA PHE A 56 -4.67 -6.82 13.82
C PHE A 56 -3.84 -7.37 14.98
N ARG A 57 -2.67 -7.94 14.67
CA ARG A 57 -1.69 -8.39 15.66
C ARG A 57 -0.63 -7.31 15.85
N THR A 58 -0.35 -6.95 17.11
CA THR A 58 0.74 -6.03 17.47
C THR A 58 2.11 -6.68 17.26
N ALA A 59 3.16 -5.87 17.17
CA ALA A 59 4.53 -6.38 17.21
C ALA A 59 4.77 -7.24 18.48
N PRO A 60 5.64 -8.26 18.41
CA PRO A 60 6.04 -9.03 19.60
C PRO A 60 6.76 -8.11 20.60
N ASP A 61 6.98 -8.64 21.80
CA ASP A 61 7.78 -7.95 22.81
C ASP A 61 9.18 -7.62 22.23
N PRO A 62 9.70 -6.38 22.41
CA PRO A 62 11.01 -5.99 21.88
C PRO A 62 12.19 -6.85 22.37
N SER A 63 12.02 -7.57 23.48
CA SER A 63 13.01 -8.50 24.03
C SER A 63 12.86 -9.94 23.52
N SER A 64 11.80 -10.25 22.77
CA SER A 64 11.53 -11.56 22.20
C SER A 64 12.23 -11.75 20.85
N ALA A 65 12.82 -12.92 20.63
CA ALA A 65 13.35 -13.35 19.34
C ALA A 65 12.35 -14.30 18.67
N GLU A 66 11.33 -13.73 18.05
CA GLU A 66 10.31 -14.47 17.28
C GLU A 66 10.54 -14.29 15.77
N PRO A 67 10.33 -15.34 14.95
CA PRO A 67 10.34 -15.19 13.50
C PRO A 67 9.23 -14.23 13.04
N ILE A 68 9.57 -13.34 12.12
CA ILE A 68 8.65 -12.36 11.55
C ILE A 68 8.60 -12.52 10.03
N SER A 69 7.40 -12.60 9.47
CA SER A 69 7.13 -12.51 8.03
C SER A 69 6.59 -11.13 7.70
N PHE A 70 6.96 -10.56 6.56
CA PHE A 70 6.35 -9.32 6.09
C PHE A 70 6.28 -9.30 4.58
N ALA A 71 5.38 -8.48 4.04
CA ALA A 71 5.29 -8.20 2.62
C ALA A 71 5.66 -6.75 2.35
N ALA A 72 6.36 -6.53 1.24
CA ALA A 72 6.68 -5.20 0.73
C ALA A 72 6.20 -5.07 -0.71
N VAL A 73 5.51 -3.98 -1.02
CA VAL A 73 5.02 -3.68 -2.37
C VAL A 73 5.20 -2.21 -2.70
N SER A 74 5.19 -1.90 -3.99
CA SER A 74 5.16 -0.54 -4.53
C SER A 74 4.34 -0.52 -5.83
N CYS A 75 4.10 0.67 -6.36
CA CYS A 75 3.67 0.87 -7.75
C CYS A 75 2.32 0.23 -8.11
N GLN A 76 1.26 0.53 -7.35
CA GLN A 76 -0.08 -0.03 -7.58
C GLN A 76 -1.00 0.89 -8.40
N ALA A 77 -0.55 1.34 -9.56
CA ALA A 77 -1.31 2.30 -10.37
C ALA A 77 -2.74 1.80 -10.66
N TRP A 78 -3.72 2.69 -10.48
CA TRP A 78 -5.15 2.41 -10.66
C TRP A 78 -5.45 1.60 -11.92
N ARG A 79 -4.82 1.93 -13.06
CA ARG A 79 -5.04 1.26 -14.36
C ARG A 79 -4.65 -0.22 -14.41
N TYR A 80 -3.92 -0.73 -13.42
CA TYR A 80 -3.44 -2.11 -13.36
C TYR A 80 -4.28 -3.01 -12.46
N ARG A 81 -5.44 -2.53 -11.97
CA ARG A 81 -6.43 -3.41 -11.35
C ARG A 81 -6.79 -4.55 -12.31
N ASP A 82 -6.63 -5.77 -11.83
CA ASP A 82 -6.80 -7.01 -12.59
C ASP A 82 -7.94 -7.87 -12.03
N VAL A 83 -8.68 -7.37 -11.05
CA VAL A 83 -9.86 -8.01 -10.48
C VAL A 83 -11.06 -7.06 -10.51
N ASN A 84 -11.78 -7.05 -11.64
CA ASN A 84 -13.02 -6.28 -11.87
C ASN A 84 -13.05 -4.94 -11.10
N ASP A 85 -14.12 -4.68 -10.34
CA ASP A 85 -14.25 -3.52 -9.45
C ASP A 85 -13.70 -3.77 -8.03
N ASP A 86 -13.10 -4.95 -7.79
CA ASP A 86 -12.68 -5.41 -6.47
C ASP A 86 -11.26 -4.94 -6.09
N GLY A 87 -10.35 -4.81 -7.06
CA GLY A 87 -8.99 -4.34 -6.81
C GLY A 87 -7.90 -5.07 -7.59
N PHE A 88 -6.85 -5.47 -6.88
CA PHE A 88 -5.69 -6.16 -7.44
C PHE A 88 -5.55 -7.58 -6.88
N GLU A 89 -5.25 -8.55 -7.74
CA GLU A 89 -5.03 -9.96 -7.38
C GLU A 89 -3.88 -10.12 -6.38
N THR A 90 -2.92 -9.19 -6.41
CA THR A 90 -1.85 -9.09 -5.43
C THR A 90 -2.40 -9.10 -4.00
N TYR A 91 -3.51 -8.41 -3.71
CA TYR A 91 -4.08 -8.38 -2.37
C TYR A 91 -4.69 -9.71 -1.94
N ARG A 92 -5.23 -10.54 -2.86
CA ARG A 92 -5.65 -11.92 -2.53
C ARG A 92 -4.45 -12.80 -2.20
N THR A 93 -3.38 -12.65 -2.97
CA THR A 93 -2.12 -13.37 -2.74
C THR A 93 -1.54 -12.99 -1.36
N LEU A 94 -1.44 -11.70 -1.06
CA LEU A 94 -0.99 -11.20 0.23
C LEU A 94 -1.88 -11.68 1.39
N ASP A 95 -3.20 -11.70 1.21
CA ASP A 95 -4.15 -12.22 2.20
C ASP A 95 -3.83 -13.68 2.57
N SER A 96 -3.63 -14.53 1.55
CA SER A 96 -3.30 -15.95 1.74
C SER A 96 -1.91 -16.21 2.32
N MET A 97 -1.01 -15.23 2.29
CA MET A 97 0.32 -15.32 2.90
C MET A 97 0.31 -14.98 4.40
N GLU A 98 -0.75 -14.33 4.89
CA GLU A 98 -0.92 -13.89 6.28
C GLU A 98 0.35 -13.20 6.85
N PRO A 99 0.88 -12.15 6.20
CA PRO A 99 2.12 -11.51 6.63
C PRO A 99 1.97 -10.88 8.02
N ASP A 100 3.06 -10.83 8.80
CA ASP A 100 2.93 -10.27 10.13
C ASP A 100 2.63 -8.77 10.15
N PHE A 101 3.14 -8.08 9.14
CA PHE A 101 2.81 -6.72 8.75
C PHE A 101 3.13 -6.50 7.27
N PHE A 102 2.66 -5.37 6.75
CA PHE A 102 2.80 -4.96 5.37
C PHE A 102 3.49 -3.60 5.26
N VAL A 103 4.32 -3.42 4.23
CA VAL A 103 4.97 -2.16 3.91
C VAL A 103 4.66 -1.77 2.47
N HIS A 104 4.02 -0.62 2.27
CA HIS A 104 3.93 0.00 0.96
C HIS A 104 5.05 1.01 0.81
N THR A 105 5.97 0.77 -0.11
CA THR A 105 7.22 1.52 -0.24
C THR A 105 7.14 2.65 -1.26
N GLY A 106 5.99 3.32 -1.37
CA GLY A 106 5.78 4.37 -2.36
C GLY A 106 4.94 3.96 -3.57
N ASP A 107 4.57 4.95 -4.37
CA ASP A 107 3.68 4.82 -5.53
C ASP A 107 2.39 4.07 -5.18
N ILE A 108 1.79 4.48 -4.05
CA ILE A 108 0.53 3.93 -3.54
C ILE A 108 -0.61 4.42 -4.41
N VAL A 109 -0.66 5.71 -4.68
CA VAL A 109 -1.55 6.32 -5.67
C VAL A 109 -0.71 6.97 -6.75
N TYR A 110 -1.29 7.10 -7.95
CA TYR A 110 -0.70 7.88 -9.03
C TYR A 110 -1.59 9.07 -9.33
N LEU A 111 -1.25 10.24 -8.80
CA LEU A 111 -2.02 11.49 -8.93
C LEU A 111 -1.94 12.09 -10.35
N ASP A 112 -0.92 11.75 -11.12
CA ASP A 112 -0.65 12.26 -12.47
C ASP A 112 -1.12 11.30 -13.60
N GLN A 113 -1.65 10.13 -13.24
CA GLN A 113 -2.13 9.13 -14.18
C GLN A 113 -3.67 9.07 -14.27
N GLY A 114 -4.15 8.63 -15.44
CA GLY A 114 -5.58 8.44 -15.72
C GLY A 114 -6.24 9.63 -16.40
N LEU A 115 -7.56 9.51 -16.62
CA LEU A 115 -8.36 10.52 -17.32
C LEU A 115 -8.50 11.81 -16.50
N LEU A 116 -8.66 11.67 -15.18
CA LEU A 116 -8.68 12.77 -14.24
C LEU A 116 -7.33 12.80 -13.52
N ARG A 117 -6.55 13.83 -13.80
CA ARG A 117 -5.27 14.13 -13.15
C ARG A 117 -5.50 15.03 -11.94
N ALA A 118 -4.93 14.69 -10.79
CA ALA A 118 -5.11 15.39 -9.53
C ALA A 118 -4.29 16.68 -9.43
N ARG A 119 -4.74 17.72 -10.14
CA ARG A 119 -4.13 19.06 -10.12
C ARG A 119 -4.66 19.98 -9.01
N SER A 120 -5.44 19.45 -8.07
CA SER A 120 -5.93 20.16 -6.88
C SER A 120 -6.07 19.18 -5.70
N VAL A 121 -6.14 19.73 -4.48
CA VAL A 121 -6.28 18.95 -3.24
C VAL A 121 -7.54 18.09 -3.26
N GLU A 122 -8.66 18.62 -3.74
CA GLU A 122 -9.94 17.90 -3.80
C GLU A 122 -9.85 16.67 -4.69
N VAL A 123 -9.22 16.80 -5.86
CA VAL A 123 -9.06 15.69 -6.80
C VAL A 123 -8.02 14.69 -6.29
N ALA A 124 -6.98 15.14 -5.59
CA ALA A 124 -6.01 14.26 -4.94
C ALA A 124 -6.68 13.38 -3.88
N ARG A 125 -7.50 13.97 -2.99
CA ARG A 125 -8.29 13.20 -2.01
C ARG A 125 -9.19 12.17 -2.68
N GLU A 126 -9.77 12.49 -3.84
CA GLU A 126 -10.59 11.53 -4.59
C GLU A 126 -9.78 10.35 -5.15
N HIS A 127 -8.52 10.57 -5.54
CA HIS A 127 -7.62 9.48 -5.95
C HIS A 127 -7.32 8.51 -4.80
N TRP A 128 -7.13 9.03 -3.59
CA TRP A 128 -6.96 8.21 -2.40
C TRP A 128 -8.24 7.47 -2.03
N ARG A 129 -9.38 8.17 -1.98
CA ARG A 129 -10.68 7.58 -1.65
C ARG A 129 -11.07 6.46 -2.62
N ARG A 130 -10.93 6.67 -3.93
CA ARG A 130 -11.28 5.63 -4.91
C ARG A 130 -10.43 4.38 -4.71
N LEU A 131 -9.11 4.53 -4.46
CA LEU A 131 -8.21 3.40 -4.32
C LEU A 131 -8.52 2.61 -3.04
N TYR A 132 -8.59 3.28 -1.89
CA TYR A 132 -8.89 2.62 -0.61
C TYR A 132 -10.38 2.29 -0.41
N SER A 133 -11.24 2.60 -1.38
CA SER A 133 -12.61 2.09 -1.43
C SER A 133 -12.71 0.68 -2.01
N LEU A 134 -11.67 0.20 -2.70
CA LEU A 134 -11.64 -1.11 -3.36
C LEU A 134 -11.82 -2.25 -2.34
N PRO A 135 -12.76 -3.18 -2.58
CA PRO A 135 -13.04 -4.31 -1.69
C PRO A 135 -11.81 -5.07 -1.19
N LEU A 136 -10.87 -5.42 -2.06
CA LEU A 136 -9.70 -6.22 -1.68
C LEU A 136 -8.72 -5.44 -0.78
N LEU A 137 -8.51 -4.15 -1.05
CA LEU A 137 -7.67 -3.30 -0.20
C LEU A 137 -8.30 -3.14 1.18
N ARG A 138 -9.62 -2.90 1.21
CA ARG A 138 -10.36 -2.75 2.47
C ARG A 138 -10.34 -4.02 3.31
N GLN A 139 -10.49 -5.18 2.67
CA GLN A 139 -10.41 -6.47 3.33
C GLN A 139 -9.02 -6.64 3.94
N PHE A 140 -7.97 -6.61 3.12
CA PHE A 140 -6.60 -6.83 3.56
C PHE A 140 -6.16 -5.89 4.69
N HIS A 141 -6.40 -4.59 4.54
CA HIS A 141 -6.02 -3.60 5.56
C HIS A 141 -6.92 -3.61 6.80
N SER A 142 -8.06 -4.33 6.80
CA SER A 142 -8.89 -4.48 7.99
C SER A 142 -8.27 -5.42 9.05
N HIS A 143 -7.28 -6.23 8.66
CA HIS A 143 -6.61 -7.14 9.57
C HIS A 143 -5.08 -7.22 9.45
N THR A 144 -4.47 -6.52 8.49
CA THR A 144 -3.01 -6.50 8.32
C THR A 144 -2.42 -5.14 8.75
N PRO A 145 -1.56 -5.09 9.79
CA PRO A 145 -0.83 -3.88 10.14
C PRO A 145 -0.04 -3.37 8.92
N SER A 146 -0.17 -2.08 8.61
CA SER A 146 0.34 -1.52 7.35
C SER A 146 1.14 -0.25 7.59
N TYR A 147 2.34 -0.19 7.02
CA TYR A 147 3.24 0.95 7.06
C TYR A 147 3.39 1.54 5.66
N PHE A 148 3.40 2.86 5.55
CA PHE A 148 3.40 3.56 4.27
C PHE A 148 4.59 4.50 4.17
N LEU A 149 5.32 4.38 3.08
CA LEU A 149 6.31 5.35 2.63
C LEU A 149 5.74 6.11 1.45
N LYS A 150 6.01 7.41 1.43
CA LYS A 150 5.58 8.33 0.37
C LYS A 150 6.61 8.34 -0.77
N ASP A 151 6.15 8.27 -2.02
CA ASP A 151 6.96 8.59 -3.21
C ASP A 151 6.52 9.93 -3.86
N ASP A 152 6.99 10.22 -5.07
CA ASP A 152 6.65 11.41 -5.85
C ASP A 152 5.18 11.40 -6.32
N HIS A 153 4.73 10.29 -6.90
CA HIS A 153 3.38 10.13 -7.45
C HIS A 153 2.26 10.18 -6.40
N ASP A 154 2.60 9.95 -5.13
CA ASP A 154 1.68 10.01 -3.99
C ASP A 154 1.27 11.44 -3.63
N VAL A 155 2.08 12.43 -4.03
CA VAL A 155 1.92 13.84 -3.63
C VAL A 155 1.92 14.84 -4.80
N GLY A 156 2.23 14.39 -6.01
CA GLY A 156 2.17 15.23 -7.20
C GLY A 156 2.34 14.42 -8.47
N ASP A 157 3.23 14.87 -9.35
CA ASP A 157 3.65 14.16 -10.55
C ASP A 157 5.08 13.64 -10.42
N ASN A 158 5.54 12.96 -11.47
CA ASN A 158 6.89 12.41 -11.57
C ASN A 158 7.96 13.44 -11.13
N ASP A 159 8.92 13.01 -10.32
CA ASP A 159 9.96 13.84 -9.70
C ASP A 159 9.42 14.98 -8.80
N SER A 160 8.31 14.78 -8.09
CA SER A 160 7.81 15.75 -7.09
C SER A 160 8.70 15.84 -5.85
N TYR A 161 9.08 17.06 -5.47
CA TYR A 161 9.93 17.38 -4.32
C TYR A 161 9.50 18.71 -3.66
N PRO A 162 10.00 19.06 -2.45
CA PRO A 162 9.63 20.31 -1.78
C PRO A 162 9.75 21.56 -2.66
N GLY A 163 8.71 22.38 -2.68
CA GLY A 163 8.63 23.57 -3.53
C GLY A 163 8.15 23.33 -4.98
N THR A 164 7.91 22.09 -5.42
CA THR A 164 7.24 21.82 -6.70
C THR A 164 5.72 21.97 -6.61
N ARG A 165 5.07 21.95 -7.77
CA ARG A 165 3.61 21.92 -7.90
C ARG A 165 3.18 21.13 -9.12
N TYR A 166 2.07 20.43 -8.98
CA TYR A 166 1.36 19.79 -10.07
C TYR A 166 0.03 20.52 -10.34
N GLY A 167 0.07 21.47 -11.28
CA GLY A 167 -1.03 22.41 -11.46
C GLY A 167 -1.21 23.31 -10.23
N ASN A 168 -2.36 23.20 -9.55
CA ASN A 168 -2.65 23.94 -8.32
C ASN A 168 -2.33 23.15 -7.05
N LEU A 169 -2.01 21.86 -7.15
CA LEU A 169 -1.57 21.05 -6.02
C LEU A 169 -0.10 21.35 -5.73
N ARG A 170 0.21 21.96 -4.57
CA ARG A 170 1.61 22.11 -4.13
C ARG A 170 2.10 20.78 -3.55
N PHE A 171 3.42 20.55 -3.57
CA PHE A 171 4.02 19.39 -2.91
C PHE A 171 3.54 19.23 -1.45
N GLU A 172 3.50 20.33 -0.70
CA GLU A 172 3.10 20.32 0.71
C GLU A 172 1.62 19.96 0.88
N ASP A 173 0.75 20.41 -0.03
CA ASP A 173 -0.66 20.01 -0.02
C ASP A 173 -0.80 18.50 -0.30
N GLY A 174 0.01 17.96 -1.21
CA GLY A 174 0.05 16.53 -1.50
C GLY A 174 0.51 15.70 -0.29
N VAL A 175 1.53 16.19 0.43
CA VAL A 175 2.01 15.57 1.68
C VAL A 175 0.91 15.57 2.75
N GLU A 176 0.19 16.67 2.92
CA GLU A 176 -0.97 16.72 3.83
C GLU A 176 -2.03 15.69 3.44
N VAL A 177 -2.39 15.58 2.15
CA VAL A 177 -3.34 14.58 1.66
C VAL A 177 -2.84 13.15 1.90
N PHE A 178 -1.55 12.89 1.73
CA PHE A 178 -0.94 11.59 2.03
C PHE A 178 -1.11 11.22 3.52
N HIS A 179 -0.83 12.16 4.43
CA HIS A 179 -1.01 11.94 5.87
C HIS A 179 -2.48 11.79 6.28
N GLU A 180 -3.42 12.45 5.59
CA GLU A 180 -4.86 12.28 5.83
C GLU A 180 -5.35 10.83 5.57
N HIS A 181 -4.71 10.11 4.63
CA HIS A 181 -5.18 8.81 4.16
C HIS A 181 -4.37 7.63 4.67
N ASN A 182 -3.17 7.87 5.22
CA ASN A 182 -2.27 6.81 5.67
C ASN A 182 -1.97 6.96 7.17
N PRO A 183 -2.00 5.86 7.95
CA PRO A 183 -1.66 5.86 9.37
C PRO A 183 -0.15 6.06 9.54
N THR A 184 0.26 7.31 9.40
CA THR A 184 1.65 7.75 9.51
C THR A 184 1.79 8.52 10.81
N GLY A 185 2.92 8.31 11.48
CA GLY A 185 3.24 9.10 12.68
C GLY A 185 3.44 10.56 12.33
N ASP A 186 3.61 11.39 13.36
CA ASP A 186 3.96 12.79 13.17
C ASP A 186 5.19 12.91 12.26
N VAL A 187 5.17 13.91 11.38
CA VAL A 187 6.34 14.26 10.57
C VAL A 187 7.49 14.57 11.55
N PRO A 188 8.65 13.89 11.45
CA PRO A 188 9.79 14.13 12.32
C PRO A 188 10.27 15.58 12.33
#